data_AF-A0A978U726-F1
#
_entry.id   AF-A0A978U726-F1
#
_cell.length_a   1.000
_cell.length_b   1.000
_cell.length_c   1.000
_cell.angle_alpha   90.00
_cell.angle_beta   90.00
_cell.angle_gamma   90.00
#
_symmetry.space_group_name_H-M   'P 1'
#
loop_
_entity.id
_entity.type
_entity.pdbx_description
1 polymer ?
#
loop_
_entity_poly.entity_id
_entity_poly.type
_entity_poly.pdbx_seq_one_letter_code
_entity_poly.pdbx_strand_id
1 'polypeptide(L)'
;MQLPEARLSHSSLHLANALQAALQRGVNVDVVGTGQGLQTLDITWLSQNAQGRIRLFRPKENMADAQRLGSHAKFCVADGIAAYVGSANLTAPGLGRHLEMGLLVQGDEFRTYHELISETTVPSFPGLVLAETVWRSLGAAPVFRPFSPGYVWQAYEGEVYKPLMVSPDLKHKLSELLILK
;
A
#
# COMPACT_ATOMS: atom_id res chain seq x y z
N MET A 1 19.45 -28.49 -13.27
CA MET A 1 18.28 -28.14 -14.09
C MET A 1 18.17 -26.62 -14.09
N GLN A 2 18.44 -25.98 -15.22
CA GLN A 2 18.64 -24.54 -15.35
C GLN A 2 17.29 -23.91 -15.76
N LEU A 3 16.84 -22.88 -15.03
CA LEU A 3 15.60 -22.16 -15.31
C LEU A 3 15.66 -21.49 -16.69
N PRO A 4 14.55 -21.35 -17.44
CA PRO A 4 14.52 -20.52 -18.63
C PRO A 4 14.62 -19.05 -18.21
N GLU A 5 15.71 -18.39 -18.57
CA GLU A 5 15.93 -16.94 -18.40
C GLU A 5 14.98 -16.13 -19.30
N ALA A 6 13.69 -16.18 -19.04
CA ALA A 6 12.70 -15.32 -19.69
C ALA A 6 12.51 -14.04 -18.84
N ARG A 7 13.37 -13.04 -19.09
CA ARG A 7 13.20 -11.59 -18.79
C ARG A 7 12.37 -11.22 -17.55
N LEU A 8 12.76 -11.68 -16.37
CA LEU A 8 12.36 -11.05 -15.11
C LEU A 8 13.47 -10.08 -14.69
N SER A 9 13.15 -8.82 -14.36
CA SER A 9 14.18 -7.90 -13.87
C SER A 9 14.73 -8.38 -12.53
N HIS A 10 16.01 -8.09 -12.21
CA HIS A 10 16.61 -8.51 -10.93
C HIS A 10 15.73 -8.19 -9.71
N SER A 11 15.07 -7.03 -9.70
CA SER A 11 14.10 -6.62 -8.68
C SER A 11 12.87 -7.54 -8.53
N SER A 12 12.29 -8.07 -9.62
CA SER A 12 11.23 -9.11 -9.51
C SER A 12 11.75 -10.40 -8.88
N LEU A 13 12.99 -10.78 -9.19
CA LEU A 13 13.60 -11.97 -8.63
C LEU A 13 13.74 -11.84 -7.11
N HIS A 14 14.12 -10.65 -6.62
CA HIS A 14 14.26 -10.41 -5.18
C HIS A 14 12.96 -10.54 -4.40
N LEU A 15 11.85 -9.96 -4.89
CA LEU A 15 10.56 -10.08 -4.20
C LEU A 15 10.03 -11.51 -4.24
N ALA A 16 10.06 -12.16 -5.42
CA ALA A 16 9.60 -13.54 -5.56
C ALA A 16 10.41 -14.51 -4.68
N ASN A 17 11.74 -14.37 -4.66
CA ASN A 17 12.62 -15.16 -3.81
C ASN A 17 12.37 -14.89 -2.32
N ALA A 18 12.12 -13.63 -1.94
CA ALA A 18 11.79 -13.28 -0.56
C ALA A 18 10.48 -13.94 -0.11
N LEU A 19 9.43 -13.93 -0.95
CA LEU A 19 8.16 -14.59 -0.69
C LEU A 19 8.32 -16.10 -0.59
N GLN A 20 9.04 -16.73 -1.53
CA GLN A 20 9.30 -18.17 -1.49
C GLN A 20 10.09 -18.57 -0.23
N ALA A 21 11.14 -17.81 0.11
CA ALA A 21 11.93 -18.06 1.31
C ALA A 21 11.10 -17.91 2.60
N ALA A 22 10.17 -16.95 2.65
CA ALA A 22 9.24 -16.80 3.77
C ALA A 22 8.30 -18.01 3.89
N LEU A 23 7.69 -18.44 2.78
CA LEU A 23 6.82 -19.61 2.74
C LEU A 23 7.56 -20.91 3.14
N GLN A 24 8.81 -21.08 2.71
CA GLN A 24 9.65 -22.22 3.11
C GLN A 24 9.96 -22.23 4.62
N ARG A 25 10.05 -21.04 5.26
CA ARG A 25 10.22 -20.91 6.72
C ARG A 25 8.94 -21.11 7.52
N GLY A 26 7.81 -21.40 6.89
CA GLY A 26 6.53 -21.57 7.59
C GLY A 26 5.70 -20.30 7.73
N VAL A 27 6.11 -19.18 7.11
CA VAL A 27 5.39 -17.90 7.21
C VAL A 27 4.10 -17.96 6.39
N ASN A 28 3.00 -17.48 6.98
CA ASN A 28 1.76 -17.27 6.25
C ASN A 28 1.79 -15.92 5.53
N VAL A 29 1.53 -15.93 4.23
CA VAL A 29 1.58 -14.76 3.36
C VAL A 29 0.20 -14.48 2.79
N ASP A 30 -0.35 -13.32 3.12
CA ASP A 30 -1.59 -12.81 2.54
C ASP A 30 -1.26 -11.71 1.53
N VAL A 31 -1.68 -11.90 0.27
CA VAL A 31 -1.46 -10.93 -0.80
C VAL A 31 -2.79 -10.33 -1.21
N VAL A 32 -2.89 -9.00 -1.11
CA VAL A 32 -4.06 -8.24 -1.52
C VAL A 32 -3.73 -7.50 -2.81
N GLY A 33 -4.55 -7.67 -3.86
CA GLY A 33 -4.24 -7.11 -5.18
C GLY A 33 -5.42 -7.02 -6.14
N THR A 34 -5.21 -6.37 -7.29
CA THR A 34 -6.17 -6.41 -8.41
C THR A 34 -6.16 -7.80 -9.04
N GLY A 35 -7.23 -8.18 -9.75
CA GLY A 35 -7.29 -9.45 -10.47
C GLY A 35 -6.10 -9.64 -11.42
N GLN A 36 -5.76 -8.60 -12.21
CA GLN A 36 -4.62 -8.64 -13.13
C GLN A 36 -3.28 -8.77 -12.39
N GLY A 37 -3.09 -8.04 -11.29
CA GLY A 37 -1.85 -8.11 -10.51
C GLY A 37 -1.62 -9.49 -9.90
N LEU A 38 -2.67 -10.09 -9.34
CA LEU A 38 -2.61 -11.41 -8.71
C LEU A 38 -2.35 -12.54 -9.72
N GLN A 39 -2.81 -12.42 -10.96
CA GLN A 39 -2.53 -13.39 -12.03
C GLN A 39 -1.06 -13.47 -12.43
N THR A 40 -0.25 -12.47 -12.08
CA THR A 40 1.19 -12.48 -12.36
C THR A 40 2.00 -13.36 -11.39
N LEU A 41 1.37 -13.84 -10.32
CA LEU A 41 2.02 -14.67 -9.31
C LEU A 41 2.00 -16.14 -9.74
N ASP A 42 3.18 -16.75 -9.84
CA ASP A 42 3.31 -18.21 -10.00
C ASP A 42 3.13 -18.89 -8.64
N ILE A 43 1.87 -19.17 -8.31
CA ILE A 43 1.51 -19.83 -7.05
C ILE A 43 2.07 -21.25 -6.96
N THR A 44 2.18 -21.95 -8.10
CA THR A 44 2.75 -23.30 -8.15
C THR A 44 4.19 -23.24 -7.69
N TRP A 45 5.00 -22.33 -8.23
CA TRP A 45 6.39 -22.14 -7.84
C TRP A 45 6.54 -21.62 -6.39
N LEU A 46 5.73 -20.64 -5.99
CA LEU A 46 5.77 -20.08 -4.63
C LEU A 46 5.45 -21.13 -3.55
N SER A 47 4.59 -22.09 -3.88
CA SER A 47 4.18 -23.16 -2.96
C SER A 47 5.14 -24.35 -2.96
N GLN A 48 6.17 -24.37 -3.81
CA GLN A 48 7.16 -25.46 -3.83
C GLN A 48 7.96 -25.49 -2.52
N ASN A 49 7.91 -26.63 -1.84
CA ASN A 49 8.55 -26.85 -0.53
C ASN A 49 8.10 -25.85 0.55
N ALA A 50 6.95 -25.20 0.37
CA ALA A 50 6.40 -24.28 1.35
C ALA A 50 5.93 -25.04 2.60
N GLN A 51 6.31 -24.53 3.76
CA GLN A 51 5.78 -24.97 5.06
C GLN A 51 4.64 -24.05 5.52
N GLY A 52 4.60 -22.82 5.00
CA GLY A 52 3.57 -21.82 5.25
C GLY A 52 2.47 -21.82 4.18
N ARG A 53 1.51 -20.90 4.33
CA ARG A 53 0.39 -20.75 3.40
C ARG A 53 0.47 -19.43 2.65
N ILE A 54 0.16 -19.45 1.35
CA ILE A 54 -0.15 -18.23 0.60
C ILE A 54 -1.67 -18.11 0.36
N ARG A 55 -2.25 -16.93 0.61
CA ARG A 55 -3.64 -16.62 0.29
C ARG A 55 -3.70 -15.36 -0.55
N LEU A 56 -4.53 -15.39 -1.58
CA LEU A 56 -4.75 -14.25 -2.47
C LEU A 56 -6.12 -13.65 -2.18
N PHE A 57 -6.15 -12.36 -1.90
CA PHE A 57 -7.37 -11.60 -1.66
C PHE A 57 -7.55 -10.59 -2.77
N ARG A 58 -8.69 -10.68 -3.45
CA ARG A 58 -9.18 -9.64 -4.34
C ARG A 58 -10.34 -8.93 -3.63
N PRO A 59 -10.13 -7.72 -3.08
CA PRO A 59 -11.20 -6.92 -2.50
C PRO A 59 -12.35 -6.76 -3.50
N LYS A 60 -13.58 -6.90 -3.00
CA LYS A 60 -14.78 -6.65 -3.80
C LYS A 60 -14.78 -5.17 -4.18
N GLU A 61 -14.95 -4.89 -5.47
CA GLU A 61 -14.81 -3.53 -5.97
C GLU A 61 -15.91 -2.64 -5.38
N ASN A 62 -15.51 -1.52 -4.78
CA ASN A 62 -16.44 -0.44 -4.40
C ASN A 62 -16.65 0.56 -5.55
N MET A 63 -16.19 0.22 -6.76
CA MET A 63 -16.28 1.06 -7.95
C MET A 63 -16.87 0.26 -9.11
N ALA A 64 -17.47 0.96 -10.08
CA ALA A 64 -18.05 0.34 -11.28
C ALA A 64 -17.03 -0.38 -12.18
N ASP A 65 -15.72 -0.13 -11.97
CA ASP A 65 -14.63 -0.74 -12.72
C ASP A 65 -13.98 -1.88 -11.94
N ALA A 66 -14.15 -3.09 -12.47
CA ALA A 66 -13.68 -4.30 -11.84
C ALA A 66 -12.16 -4.48 -11.81
N GLN A 67 -11.43 -3.60 -12.50
CA GLN A 67 -9.97 -3.66 -12.53
C GLN A 67 -9.31 -2.85 -11.41
N ARG A 68 -10.08 -2.12 -10.61
CA ARG A 68 -9.55 -1.19 -9.60
C ARG A 68 -9.86 -1.68 -8.18
N LEU A 69 -8.82 -1.72 -7.35
CA LEU A 69 -8.92 -2.00 -5.91
C LEU A 69 -9.69 -0.93 -5.13
N GLY A 70 -9.82 0.28 -5.66
CA GLY A 70 -10.26 1.46 -4.90
C GLY A 70 -9.22 1.99 -3.90
N SER A 71 -8.12 1.26 -3.66
CA SER A 71 -6.97 1.68 -2.87
C SER A 71 -5.73 1.84 -3.75
N HIS A 72 -5.00 2.95 -3.54
CA HIS A 72 -3.70 3.21 -4.16
C HIS A 72 -2.52 2.93 -3.22
N ALA A 73 -2.81 2.51 -1.98
CA ALA A 73 -1.80 2.24 -0.97
C ALA A 73 -0.89 1.08 -1.41
N LYS A 74 0.41 1.20 -1.16
CA LYS A 74 1.36 0.10 -1.27
C LYS A 74 2.05 -0.06 0.06
N PHE A 75 1.79 -1.18 0.69
CA PHE A 75 2.36 -1.50 1.97
C PHE A 75 2.50 -3.01 2.13
N CYS A 76 3.34 -3.39 3.08
CA CYS A 76 3.51 -4.76 3.54
C CYS A 76 3.62 -4.70 5.06
N VAL A 77 2.93 -5.59 5.77
CA VAL A 77 3.01 -5.73 7.22
C VAL A 77 3.60 -7.10 7.53
N ALA A 78 4.58 -7.14 8.44
CA ALA A 78 5.19 -8.34 8.96
C ALA A 78 4.90 -8.46 10.46
N ASP A 79 4.34 -9.60 10.86
CA ASP A 79 4.08 -10.01 12.25
C ASP A 79 3.27 -9.01 13.10
N GLY A 80 2.60 -8.04 12.46
CA GLY A 80 1.89 -6.98 13.15
C GLY A 80 2.79 -5.93 13.82
N ILE A 81 4.11 -5.97 13.63
CA ILE A 81 5.06 -5.07 14.36
C ILE A 81 5.98 -4.25 13.43
N ALA A 82 6.07 -4.62 12.16
CA ALA A 82 6.82 -3.88 11.16
C ALA A 82 5.99 -3.70 9.89
N ALA A 83 6.03 -2.51 9.30
CA ALA A 83 5.41 -2.25 8.02
C ALA A 83 6.31 -1.43 7.09
N TYR A 84 6.30 -1.80 5.82
CA TYR A 84 6.72 -0.91 4.74
C TYR A 84 5.51 -0.14 4.23
N VAL A 85 5.60 1.18 4.08
CA VAL A 85 4.59 2.01 3.40
C VAL A 85 5.31 2.90 2.39
N GLY A 86 4.89 2.90 1.13
CA GLY A 86 5.60 3.68 0.12
C GLY A 86 4.88 3.89 -1.20
N SER A 87 5.61 4.50 -2.14
CA SER A 87 5.12 4.84 -3.48
C SER A 87 5.32 3.72 -4.51
N ALA A 88 6.22 2.77 -4.23
CA ALA A 88 6.51 1.66 -5.12
C ALA A 88 5.36 0.65 -5.16
N ASN A 89 4.87 0.33 -6.36
CA ASN A 89 4.16 -0.94 -6.54
C ASN A 89 5.13 -2.09 -6.25
N LEU A 90 4.68 -3.10 -5.51
CA LEU A 90 5.46 -4.31 -5.20
C LEU A 90 5.56 -5.22 -6.42
N THR A 91 6.14 -4.70 -7.50
CA THR A 91 6.33 -5.32 -8.80
C THR A 91 7.75 -5.08 -9.29
N ALA A 92 8.18 -5.83 -10.30
CA ALA A 92 9.51 -5.70 -10.88
C ALA A 92 9.87 -4.26 -11.28
N PRO A 93 9.04 -3.55 -12.07
CA PRO A 93 9.34 -2.19 -12.48
C PRO A 93 9.32 -1.22 -11.29
N GLY A 94 8.34 -1.36 -10.38
CA GLY A 94 8.23 -0.50 -9.20
C GLY A 94 9.44 -0.60 -8.28
N LEU A 95 9.99 -1.80 -8.07
CA LEU A 95 11.10 -2.03 -7.16
C LEU A 95 12.50 -1.90 -7.79
N GLY A 96 12.61 -1.68 -9.10
CA GLY A 96 13.93 -1.71 -9.78
C GLY A 96 14.16 -0.70 -10.88
N ARG A 97 13.16 0.12 -11.25
CA ARG A 97 13.28 1.08 -12.35
C ARG A 97 12.83 2.48 -12.00
N HIS A 98 11.90 2.62 -11.07
CA HIS A 98 11.35 3.91 -10.70
C HIS A 98 12.10 4.52 -9.52
N LEU A 99 12.10 5.85 -9.47
CA LEU A 99 12.48 6.58 -8.26
C LEU A 99 11.30 6.53 -7.31
N GLU A 100 11.46 5.82 -6.20
CA GLU A 100 10.41 5.56 -5.23
C GLU A 100 10.87 5.96 -3.83
N MET A 101 9.92 6.32 -2.98
CA MET A 101 10.15 6.59 -1.57
C MET A 101 9.30 5.64 -0.73
N GLY A 102 9.85 5.21 0.40
CA GLY A 102 9.10 4.43 1.38
C GLY A 102 9.62 4.62 2.78
N LEU A 103 8.79 4.29 3.73
CA LEU A 103 9.05 4.33 5.16
C LEU A 103 8.99 2.90 5.70
N LEU A 104 9.98 2.54 6.50
CA LEU A 104 9.88 1.41 7.42
C LEU A 104 9.32 1.95 8.73
N VAL A 105 8.14 1.46 9.10
CA VAL A 105 7.45 1.82 10.34
C VAL A 105 7.54 0.62 11.28
N GLN A 106 7.97 0.87 12.51
CA GLN A 106 8.00 -0.13 13.58
C GLN A 106 7.17 0.39 14.74
N GLY A 107 6.42 -0.52 15.36
CA GLY A 107 5.59 -0.21 16.52
C GLY A 107 5.18 -1.48 17.25
N ASP A 108 4.51 -1.30 18.38
CA ASP A 108 4.10 -2.42 19.23
C ASP A 108 3.03 -3.28 18.53
N GLU A 109 2.12 -2.66 17.76
CA GLU A 109 1.07 -3.37 17.02
C GLU A 109 0.48 -2.52 15.88
N PHE A 110 0.30 -3.12 14.69
CA PHE A 110 -0.52 -2.59 13.61
C PHE A 110 -1.97 -3.08 13.77
N ARG A 111 -2.88 -2.14 13.98
CA ARG A 111 -4.29 -2.42 14.22
C ARG A 111 -5.05 -2.70 12.93
N THR A 112 -5.94 -3.69 12.98
CA THR A 112 -6.94 -3.96 11.96
C THR A 112 -8.05 -2.91 11.99
N TYR A 113 -8.85 -2.88 10.91
CA TYR A 113 -10.03 -2.03 10.86
C TYR A 113 -11.00 -2.28 12.03
N HIS A 114 -11.24 -3.54 12.39
CA HIS A 114 -12.18 -3.89 13.46
C HIS A 114 -11.69 -3.45 14.84
N GLU A 115 -10.38 -3.57 15.09
CA GLU A 115 -9.76 -3.06 16.31
C GLU A 115 -9.82 -1.54 16.36
N LEU A 116 -9.56 -0.86 15.24
CA LEU A 116 -9.65 0.60 15.17
C LEU A 116 -11.06 1.10 15.50
N ILE A 117 -12.11 0.51 14.90
CA ILE A 117 -13.49 0.96 15.12
C ILE A 117 -14.11 0.51 16.44
N SER A 118 -13.48 -0.41 17.17
CA SER A 118 -13.94 -0.82 18.51
C SER A 118 -13.39 0.10 19.61
N GLU A 119 -12.47 1.00 19.27
CA GLU A 119 -11.96 2.00 20.20
C GLU A 119 -13.03 3.03 20.57
N THR A 120 -13.09 3.35 21.85
CA THR A 120 -14.00 4.38 22.40
C THR A 120 -13.48 5.79 22.20
N THR A 121 -12.20 5.96 21.87
CA THR A 121 -11.56 7.25 21.63
C THR A 121 -10.82 7.23 20.31
N VAL A 122 -11.12 8.19 19.42
CA VAL A 122 -10.41 8.36 18.15
C VAL A 122 -8.95 8.70 18.44
N PRO A 123 -7.96 7.96 17.87
CA PRO A 123 -6.58 8.42 17.87
C PRO A 123 -6.53 9.83 17.28
N SER A 124 -6.09 10.82 18.05
CA SER A 124 -6.07 12.21 17.61
C SER A 124 -4.63 12.66 17.42
N PHE A 125 -4.22 12.76 16.17
CA PHE A 125 -2.95 13.35 15.80
C PHE A 125 -3.11 14.17 14.51
N PRO A 126 -2.37 15.30 14.39
CA PRO A 126 -2.32 16.08 13.15
C PRO A 126 -2.02 15.24 11.91
N GLY A 127 -2.76 15.50 10.84
CA GLY A 127 -2.65 14.81 9.55
C GLY A 127 -3.49 13.55 9.41
N LEU A 128 -4.17 13.08 10.47
CA LEU A 128 -5.04 11.91 10.37
C LEU A 128 -6.23 12.18 9.44
N VAL A 129 -6.36 11.38 8.39
CA VAL A 129 -7.51 11.38 7.46
C VAL A 129 -8.36 10.14 7.72
N LEU A 130 -9.67 10.32 7.86
CA LEU A 130 -10.66 9.26 8.06
C LEU A 130 -11.73 9.34 6.98
N ALA A 131 -12.24 8.19 6.55
CA ALA A 131 -13.52 8.16 5.84
C ALA A 131 -14.64 8.65 6.77
N GLU A 132 -15.61 9.38 6.24
CA GLU A 132 -16.74 9.93 7.02
C GLU A 132 -17.47 8.86 7.83
N THR A 133 -17.63 7.66 7.26
CA THR A 133 -18.28 6.53 7.93
C THR A 133 -17.50 6.08 9.16
N VAL A 134 -16.17 5.99 9.07
CA VAL A 134 -15.29 5.63 10.18
C VAL A 134 -15.30 6.70 11.24
N TRP A 135 -15.16 7.98 10.84
CA TRP A 135 -15.23 9.11 11.76
C TRP A 135 -16.56 9.15 12.54
N ARG A 136 -17.69 8.88 11.86
CA ARG A 136 -19.01 8.78 12.52
C ARG A 136 -19.09 7.61 13.48
N SER A 137 -18.60 6.43 13.11
CA SER A 137 -18.55 5.26 13.98
C SER A 137 -17.69 5.49 15.22
N LEU A 138 -16.65 6.33 15.11
CA LEU A 138 -15.75 6.72 16.19
C LEU A 138 -16.26 7.93 17.00
N GLY A 139 -17.54 8.32 16.86
CA GLY A 139 -18.16 9.37 17.67
C GLY A 139 -18.08 10.80 17.11
N ALA A 140 -17.62 10.97 15.86
CA ALA A 140 -17.66 12.23 15.12
C ALA A 140 -16.98 13.42 15.82
N ALA A 141 -15.78 13.23 16.37
CA ALA A 141 -15.05 14.27 17.10
C ALA A 141 -14.93 15.59 16.28
N PRO A 142 -15.22 16.76 16.88
CA PRO A 142 -15.32 18.04 16.16
C PRO A 142 -13.98 18.62 15.72
N VAL A 143 -12.86 18.01 16.13
CA VAL A 143 -11.51 18.41 15.70
C VAL A 143 -11.27 18.13 14.21
N PHE A 144 -12.03 17.21 13.62
CA PHE A 144 -11.94 16.86 12.21
C PHE A 144 -12.70 17.88 11.34
N ARG A 145 -12.15 18.16 10.15
CA ARG A 145 -12.72 19.07 9.15
C ARG A 145 -12.89 18.33 7.82
N PRO A 146 -13.75 18.81 6.89
CA PRO A 146 -13.80 18.25 5.55
C PRO A 146 -12.43 18.26 4.87
N PHE A 147 -12.06 17.15 4.25
CA PHE A 147 -10.79 17.01 3.52
C PHE A 147 -11.03 16.85 2.01
N SER A 148 -11.86 15.88 1.64
CA SER A 148 -12.34 15.61 0.29
C SER A 148 -13.72 14.94 0.38
N PRO A 149 -14.50 14.83 -0.71
CA PRO A 149 -15.82 14.21 -0.64
C PRO A 149 -15.77 12.81 0.00
N GLY A 150 -16.46 12.62 1.13
CA GLY A 150 -16.49 11.36 1.88
C GLY A 150 -15.34 11.18 2.89
N TYR A 151 -14.46 12.17 3.07
CA TYR A 151 -13.33 12.12 3.98
C TYR A 151 -13.21 13.38 4.85
N VAL A 152 -12.83 13.17 6.10
CA VAL A 152 -12.50 14.22 7.06
C VAL A 152 -11.07 14.06 7.54
N TRP A 153 -10.46 15.13 8.04
CA TRP A 153 -9.09 15.09 8.56
C TRP A 153 -8.88 16.01 9.75
N GLN A 154 -7.90 15.67 10.60
CA GLN A 154 -7.38 16.56 11.62
C GLN A 154 -6.22 17.36 11.02
N ALA A 155 -6.45 18.64 10.73
CA ALA A 155 -5.42 19.49 10.13
C ALA A 155 -4.21 19.69 11.08
N TYR A 156 -3.04 19.97 10.51
CA TYR A 156 -1.91 20.47 11.28
C TYR A 156 -2.22 21.88 11.80
N GLU A 157 -1.62 22.24 12.93
CA GLU A 157 -1.82 23.57 13.51
C GLU A 157 -1.41 24.66 12.52
N GLY A 158 -2.33 25.58 12.22
CA GLY A 158 -2.12 26.65 11.24
C GLY A 158 -2.26 26.24 9.78
N GLU A 159 -2.46 24.95 9.46
CA GLU A 159 -2.59 24.51 8.08
C GLU A 159 -4.00 24.76 7.53
N VAL A 160 -4.05 25.40 6.37
CA VAL A 160 -5.24 25.45 5.53
C VAL A 160 -4.97 24.52 4.35
N TYR A 161 -5.69 23.40 4.29
CA TYR A 161 -5.58 22.50 3.15
C TYR A 161 -5.92 23.25 1.86
N LYS A 162 -4.90 23.47 1.05
CA LYS A 162 -5.03 23.89 -0.33
C LYS A 162 -4.72 22.64 -1.15
N PRO A 163 -5.71 22.00 -1.78
CA PRO A 163 -5.46 20.87 -2.66
C PRO A 163 -4.28 21.21 -3.57
N LEU A 164 -3.34 20.29 -3.74
CA LEU A 164 -2.20 20.47 -4.65
C LEU A 164 -2.74 20.77 -6.04
N MET A 165 -2.84 22.04 -6.38
CA MET A 165 -2.95 22.50 -7.75
C MET A 165 -1.61 22.14 -8.39
N VAL A 166 -1.64 21.32 -9.43
CA VAL A 166 -0.42 20.99 -10.19
C VAL A 166 0.23 22.30 -10.59
N SER A 167 1.36 22.63 -9.96
CA SER A 167 2.11 23.85 -10.28
C SER A 167 2.59 23.73 -11.74
N PRO A 168 2.15 24.63 -12.64
CA PRO A 168 2.60 24.61 -14.02
C PRO A 168 4.13 24.72 -14.11
N ASP A 169 4.74 25.47 -13.19
CA ASP A 169 6.19 25.68 -13.13
C ASP A 169 6.94 24.42 -12.73
N LEU A 170 6.48 23.67 -11.72
CA LEU A 170 7.07 22.39 -11.34
C LEU A 170 6.93 21.35 -12.46
N LYS A 171 5.78 21.35 -13.15
CA LYS A 171 5.56 20.49 -14.32
C LYS A 171 6.54 20.83 -15.44
N HIS A 172 6.74 22.11 -15.73
CA HIS A 172 7.68 22.59 -16.74
C HIS A 172 9.13 22.23 -16.40
N LYS A 173 9.58 22.50 -15.16
CA LYS A 173 10.93 22.15 -14.69
C LYS A 173 11.21 20.64 -14.74
N LEU A 174 10.23 19.81 -14.40
CA LEU A 174 10.36 18.35 -14.54
C LEU A 174 10.48 17.95 -16.01
N SER A 175 9.72 18.57 -16.92
CA SER A 175 9.85 18.34 -18.36
C SER A 175 11.25 18.74 -18.89
N GLU A 176 11.80 19.87 -18.47
CA GLU A 176 13.16 20.29 -18.83
C GLU A 176 14.21 19.25 -18.39
N LEU A 177 14.10 18.74 -17.15
CA LEU A 177 15.01 17.72 -16.63
C LEU A 177 14.91 16.37 -17.37
N LEU A 178 13.73 16.04 -17.91
CA LEU A 178 13.51 14.82 -18.68
C LEU A 178 13.97 14.92 -20.14
N ILE A 179 14.08 16.14 -20.68
CA ILE A 179 14.62 16.41 -22.03
C ILE A 179 16.16 16.38 -22.04
N LEU A 180 16.80 16.56 -20.88
CA LEU A 180 18.27 16.53 -20.73
C LEU A 180 18.87 15.10 -20.63
N LYS A 181 18.14 14.07 -21.05
CA LYS A 181 18.61 12.68 -21.13
C LYS A 181 18.67 12.17 -22.57
#